data_AF-A0A451AUY4-F1
#
_entry.id   AF-A0A451AUY4-F1
#
_cell.length_a   1.000
_cell.length_b   1.000
_cell.length_c   1.000
_cell.angle_alpha   90.00
_cell.angle_beta   90.00
_cell.angle_gamma   90.00
#
_symmetry.space_group_name_H-M   'P 1'
#
loop_
_entity.id
_entity.type
_entity.pdbx_description
1 polymer ?
#
loop_
_entity_poly.entity_id
_entity_poly.type
_entity_poly.pdbx_seq_one_letter_code
_entity_poly.pdbx_strand_id
1 'polypeptide(L)'
;FENIEQARQWVHRFVQWYNQEHRHSAIRYVTPGQRHRGEDTALLKKRQKLYETAKVRNPHRWSGKTRNWNPVNEVWLNPPREIRAREQKVCK
;
A
#
# COMPACT_ATOMS: atom_id res chain seq x y z
N PHE A 1 -3.95 -8.45 27.44
CA PHE A 1 -2.81 -9.34 27.71
C PHE A 1 -2.75 -9.59 29.20
N GLU A 2 -2.47 -10.81 29.61
CA GLU A 2 -2.46 -11.19 31.04
C GLU A 2 -1.16 -10.75 31.73
N ASN A 3 -0.07 -10.58 30.97
CA ASN A 3 1.20 -10.05 31.45
C ASN A 3 1.98 -9.31 30.33
N ILE A 4 3.09 -8.68 30.72
CA ILE A 4 3.91 -7.87 29.81
C ILE A 4 4.62 -8.74 28.76
N GLU A 5 4.95 -9.99 29.07
CA GLU A 5 5.57 -10.95 28.15
C GLU A 5 4.62 -11.28 26.99
N GLN A 6 3.35 -11.58 27.29
CA GLN A 6 2.33 -11.83 26.26
C GLN A 6 2.12 -10.59 25.37
N ALA A 7 2.08 -9.40 25.96
CA ALA A 7 1.94 -8.15 25.20
C ALA A 7 3.12 -7.96 24.25
N ARG A 8 4.35 -8.16 24.72
CA ARG A 8 5.58 -8.07 23.91
C ARG A 8 5.60 -9.06 22.76
N GLN A 9 5.23 -10.32 23.02
CA GLN A 9 5.16 -11.35 21.97
C GLN A 9 4.14 -11.00 20.89
N TRP A 10 2.97 -10.49 21.30
CA TRP A 10 1.96 -10.08 20.36
C TRP A 10 2.43 -8.90 19.50
N VAL A 11 3.00 -7.85 20.10
CA VAL A 11 3.51 -6.68 19.36
C VAL A 11 4.63 -7.09 18.39
N HIS A 12 5.54 -7.98 18.81
CA HIS A 12 6.60 -8.47 17.94
C HIS A 12 6.04 -9.16 16.69
N ARG A 13 5.07 -10.09 16.86
CA ARG A 13 4.40 -10.75 15.74
C ARG A 13 3.67 -9.75 14.85
N PHE A 14 2.96 -8.80 15.46
CA PHE A 14 2.25 -7.75 14.73
C PHE A 14 3.19 -6.92 13.86
N VAL A 15 4.31 -6.44 14.41
CA VAL A 15 5.28 -5.60 13.69
C VAL A 15 5.93 -6.38 12.54
N GLN A 16 6.25 -7.65 12.74
CA GLN A 16 6.77 -8.51 11.67
C GLN A 16 5.76 -8.65 10.52
N TRP A 17 4.52 -9.02 10.85
CA TRP A 17 3.45 -9.16 9.87
C TRP A 17 3.16 -7.83 9.14
N TYR A 18 3.04 -6.74 9.89
CA TYR A 18 2.73 -5.39 9.37
C TYR A 18 3.77 -4.95 8.33
N ASN A 19 5.05 -5.23 8.60
CA ASN A 19 6.15 -4.79 7.76
C ASN A 19 6.46 -5.74 6.60
N GLN A 20 6.27 -7.05 6.75
CA GLN A 20 6.75 -8.02 5.76
C GLN A 20 5.64 -8.75 4.99
N GLU A 21 4.42 -8.79 5.52
CA GLU A 21 3.32 -9.57 4.93
C GLU A 21 2.13 -8.71 4.55
N HIS A 22 1.73 -7.78 5.43
CA HIS A 22 0.58 -6.93 5.20
C HIS A 22 0.85 -5.93 4.07
N ARG A 23 -0.03 -5.95 3.06
CA ARG A 23 0.04 -5.07 1.90
C ARG A 23 -0.85 -3.85 2.11
N HIS A 24 -0.23 -2.67 2.14
CA HIS A 24 -0.91 -1.43 2.47
C HIS A 24 -1.46 -0.74 1.23
N SER A 25 -2.74 -0.36 1.26
CA SER A 25 -3.42 0.27 0.12
C SER A 25 -2.79 1.62 -0.27
N ALA A 26 -2.35 2.41 0.72
CA ALA A 26 -1.73 3.72 0.52
C ALA A 26 -0.45 3.67 -0.33
N ILE A 27 0.29 2.57 -0.24
CA ILE A 27 1.52 2.32 -1.03
C ILE A 27 1.28 1.28 -2.13
N ARG A 28 0.05 1.25 -2.70
CA ARG A 28 -0.29 0.40 -3.85
C ARG A 28 -0.10 -1.10 -3.59
N TYR A 29 -0.47 -1.56 -2.40
CA TYR A 29 -0.41 -2.95 -1.97
C TYR A 29 0.98 -3.59 -2.08
N VAL A 30 2.02 -2.84 -1.75
CA VAL A 30 3.32 -3.41 -1.35
C VAL A 30 3.39 -3.44 0.17
N THR A 31 4.33 -4.22 0.71
CA THR A 31 4.60 -4.20 2.15
C THR A 31 5.56 -3.06 2.48
N PRO A 32 5.57 -2.54 3.71
CA PRO A 32 6.50 -1.50 4.12
C PRO A 32 7.96 -1.95 3.94
N GLY A 33 8.26 -3.22 4.21
CA GLY A 33 9.58 -3.82 3.98
C GLY A 33 9.98 -3.85 2.50
N GLN A 34 9.06 -4.20 1.59
CA GLN A 34 9.32 -4.16 0.14
C GLN A 34 9.64 -2.74 -0.33
N ARG A 35 8.86 -1.76 0.12
CA ARG A 35 9.11 -0.34 -0.19
C ARG A 35 10.44 0.13 0.38
N HIS A 36 10.75 -0.22 1.63
CA HIS A 36 12.00 0.16 2.28
C HIS A 36 13.23 -0.37 1.53
N ARG A 37 13.13 -1.57 0.95
CA ARG A 37 14.18 -2.16 0.10
C ARG A 37 14.14 -1.68 -1.36
N GLY A 38 13.22 -0.79 -1.74
CA GLY A 38 13.09 -0.29 -3.12
C GLY A 38 12.51 -1.30 -4.13
N GLU A 39 11.93 -2.40 -3.66
CA GLU A 39 11.38 -3.47 -4.51
C GLU A 39 10.03 -3.08 -5.13
N ASP A 40 9.38 -2.04 -4.60
CA ASP A 40 8.04 -1.63 -4.96
C ASP A 40 7.91 -1.27 -6.44
N THR A 41 8.85 -0.54 -7.01
CA THR A 41 8.83 -0.10 -8.41
C THR A 41 8.76 -1.30 -9.37
N ALA A 42 9.61 -2.31 -9.16
CA ALA A 42 9.62 -3.50 -10.00
C ALA A 42 8.34 -4.33 -9.83
N LEU A 43 7.86 -4.49 -8.60
CA LEU A 43 6.61 -5.22 -8.30
C LEU A 43 5.40 -4.55 -8.94
N LEU A 44 5.32 -3.23 -8.84
CA LEU A 44 4.23 -2.43 -9.38
C LEU A 44 4.20 -2.45 -10.91
N LYS A 45 5.36 -2.36 -11.57
CA LYS A 45 5.46 -2.52 -13.03
C LYS A 45 4.97 -3.89 -13.49
N LYS A 46 5.31 -4.97 -12.76
CA LYS A 46 4.80 -6.33 -13.05
C LYS A 46 3.27 -6.40 -12.92
N ARG A 47 2.70 -5.79 -11.87
CA ARG A 47 1.24 -5.75 -11.66
C ARG A 47 0.51 -4.96 -12.74
N GLN A 48 1.08 -3.84 -13.18
CA GLN A 48 0.53 -3.06 -14.28
C GLN A 48 0.40 -3.92 -15.54
N LYS A 49 1.49 -4.57 -15.97
CA LYS A 49 1.48 -5.45 -17.15
C LYS A 49 0.47 -6.58 -17.02
N LEU A 50 0.35 -7.20 -15.84
CA LEU A 50 -0.63 -8.25 -15.57
C LEU A 50 -2.07 -7.74 -15.76
N TYR A 51 -2.38 -6.58 -15.20
CA TYR A 51 -3.73 -5.98 -15.29
C TYR A 51 -4.07 -5.57 -16.71
N GLU A 52 -3.12 -5.00 -17.46
CA GLU A 52 -3.29 -4.65 -18.86
C GLU A 52 -3.57 -5.92 -19.70
N THR A 53 -2.78 -6.98 -19.49
CA THR A 53 -2.99 -8.27 -20.17
C THR A 53 -4.36 -8.86 -19.82
N ALA A 54 -4.75 -8.84 -18.55
CA ALA A 54 -6.04 -9.36 -18.11
C ALA A 54 -7.21 -8.56 -18.71
N LYS A 55 -7.08 -7.23 -18.81
CA LYS A 55 -8.07 -6.36 -19.43
C LYS A 55 -8.23 -6.66 -20.91
N VAL A 56 -7.14 -6.81 -21.65
CA VAL A 56 -7.18 -7.18 -23.09
C VAL A 56 -7.89 -8.52 -23.29
N ARG A 57 -7.65 -9.50 -22.40
CA ARG A 57 -8.27 -10.83 -22.49
C ARG A 57 -9.78 -10.83 -22.25
N ASN A 58 -10.30 -9.96 -21.39
CA ASN A 58 -11.72 -9.98 -21.00
C ASN A 58 -12.29 -8.56 -20.84
N PRO A 59 -12.36 -7.75 -21.91
CA PRO A 59 -12.64 -6.32 -21.81
C PRO A 59 -13.98 -6.00 -21.12
N HIS A 60 -15.00 -6.84 -21.28
CA HIS A 60 -16.33 -6.65 -20.65
C HIS A 60 -16.30 -6.62 -19.11
N ARG A 61 -15.28 -7.18 -18.45
CA ARG A 61 -15.12 -7.12 -16.99
C ARG A 61 -14.59 -5.75 -16.50
N TRP A 62 -14.14 -4.88 -17.41
CA TRP A 62 -13.60 -3.56 -17.06
C TRP A 62 -14.47 -2.45 -17.61
N SER A 63 -15.07 -1.66 -16.71
CA SER A 63 -15.79 -0.43 -17.07
C SER A 63 -14.88 0.73 -17.49
N GLY A 64 -13.57 0.64 -17.24
CA GLY A 64 -12.65 1.76 -17.47
C GLY A 64 -11.17 1.38 -17.43
N LYS A 65 -10.32 2.33 -17.02
CA LYS A 65 -8.87 2.12 -16.89
C LYS A 65 -8.55 1.05 -15.84
N THR A 66 -7.39 0.42 -15.98
CA THR A 66 -6.87 -0.49 -14.94
C THR A 66 -6.55 0.31 -13.67
N ARG A 67 -6.40 -0.40 -12.55
CA ARG A 67 -5.98 0.21 -11.30
C ARG A 67 -4.65 0.94 -11.49
N ASN A 68 -4.53 2.13 -10.90
CA ASN A 68 -3.27 2.88 -10.90
C ASN A 68 -2.22 2.14 -10.05
N TRP A 69 -1.19 1.64 -10.73
CA TRP A 69 -0.04 0.96 -10.17
C TRP A 69 1.24 1.82 -10.20
N ASN A 70 1.16 3.12 -10.47
CA ASN A 70 2.34 3.98 -10.39
C ASN A 70 2.86 4.03 -8.93
N PRO A 71 4.19 4.05 -8.73
CA PRO A 71 4.78 4.25 -7.41
C PRO A 71 4.25 5.52 -6.75
N VAL A 72 4.09 5.48 -5.43
CA VAL A 72 3.71 6.63 -4.62
C VAL A 72 4.96 7.11 -3.91
N ASN A 73 5.35 8.37 -4.08
CA ASN A 73 6.61 8.88 -3.51
C ASN A 73 6.49 9.13 -2.00
N GLU A 74 5.38 9.71 -1.56
CA GLU A 74 5.17 10.10 -0.17
C GLU A 74 3.82 9.62 0.33
N VAL A 75 3.81 9.12 1.56
CA VAL A 75 2.61 8.74 2.30
C VAL A 75 2.80 9.13 3.76
N TRP A 76 1.71 9.50 4.41
CA TRP A 76 1.73 9.99 5.79
C TRP A 76 0.89 9.09 6.68
N LEU A 77 1.43 8.64 7.81
CA LEU A 77 0.63 8.05 8.89
C LEU A 77 -0.03 9.16 9.73
N ASN A 78 0.73 10.22 10.00
CA ASN A 78 0.26 11.44 10.64
C ASN A 78 0.80 12.65 9.87
N PRO A 79 0.05 13.17 8.88
CA PRO A 79 0.51 14.28 8.06
C PRO A 79 0.65 15.57 8.88
N PRO A 80 1.58 16.48 8.50
CA PRO A 80 1.66 17.83 9.05
C PRO A 80 0.33 18.57 8.92
N ARG A 81 0.06 19.54 9.81
CA ARG A 81 -1.19 20.31 9.81
C ARG A 81 -1.47 20.99 8.47
N GLU A 82 -0.43 21.48 7.79
CA GLU A 82 -0.54 22.12 6.47
C GLU A 82 -1.01 21.15 5.39
N ILE A 83 -0.48 19.92 5.40
CA ILE A 83 -0.90 18.86 4.47
C ILE A 83 -2.33 18.43 4.76
N ARG A 84 -2.69 18.24 6.03
CA ARG A 84 -4.08 17.95 6.45
C ARG A 84 -5.06 19.01 5.96
N ALA A 85 -4.71 20.29 6.10
CA ALA A 85 -5.56 21.40 5.68
C ALA A 85 -5.72 21.48 4.14
N ARG A 86 -4.67 21.14 3.38
CA ARG A 86 -4.75 21.05 1.91
C ARG A 86 -5.65 19.92 1.45
N GLU A 87 -5.50 18.72 2.02
CA GLU A 87 -6.31 17.54 1.65
C GLU A 87 -7.81 17.77 1.93
N GLN A 88 -8.16 18.41 3.05
CA GLN A 88 -9.56 18.72 3.39
C GLN A 88 -10.21 19.75 2.46
N LYS A 89 -9.42 20.65 1.86
CA LYS A 89 -9.90 21.62 0.86
C LYS A 89 -10.12 20.99 -0.52
N VAL A 90 -9.43 19.89 -0.83
CA VAL A 90 -9.59 19.17 -2.11
C VAL A 90 -10.83 18.26 -2.10
N CYS A 91 -11.30 17.83 -0.92
CA CYS A 91 -12.51 17.02 -0.75
C CYS A 91 -13.81 17.83 -0.51
N LYS A 92 -13.80 19.16 -0.67
CA LYS A 92 -14.98 20.02 -0.66
C LYS A 92 -15.19 20.62 -2.05
#